data_AF-A0A6L7IEI6-F1
#
_entry.id   AF-A0A6L7IEI6-F1
#
_cell.length_a   1.000
_cell.length_b   1.000
_cell.length_c   1.000
_cell.angle_alpha   90.00
_cell.angle_beta   90.00
_cell.angle_gamma   90.00
#
_symmetry.space_group_name_H-M   'P 1'
#
loop_
_entity.id
_entity.type
_entity.pdbx_description
1 polymer ?
#
loop_
_entity_poly.entity_id
_entity_poly.type
_entity_poly.pdbx_seq_one_letter_code
_entity_poly.pdbx_strand_id
1 'polypeptide(L)'
;MAKILAYKNDQAIEQMTTNLKWTADNAQIFIDKYKNIPLLPELVTADLVNLFFNPRTFFVEKLLEGEVFTIGKLSLNSEKVYDMMDRPAGLDKLVSELEALSSNANSNSKSWREIYLGRIKYMDFLDGNIVPRQSYVDEQIELYSFYIETDNQHAALTLLNEITPKLNALFALKISNENTPLEDLFRASGVGADRIYEPILRSVVNAF
;
A
#
# COMPACT_ATOMS: atom_id res chain seq x y z
N MET A 1 22.25 -9.06 21.59
CA MET A 1 21.03 -8.53 22.22
C MET A 1 19.83 -9.03 21.41
N ALA A 2 18.67 -9.31 22.02
CA ALA A 2 17.45 -9.60 21.26
C ALA A 2 16.93 -8.30 20.63
N LYS A 3 16.28 -8.36 19.46
CA LYS A 3 15.66 -7.18 18.83
C LYS A 3 14.61 -6.59 19.77
N ILE A 4 14.70 -5.30 20.07
CA ILE A 4 13.70 -4.58 20.89
C ILE A 4 12.92 -3.65 19.95
N LEU A 5 11.59 -3.77 19.90
CA LEU A 5 10.75 -2.86 19.12
C LEU A 5 10.84 -1.44 19.72
N ALA A 6 11.32 -0.49 18.92
CA ALA A 6 11.54 0.90 19.31
C ALA A 6 10.34 1.79 18.97
N TYR A 7 9.81 1.60 17.76
CA TYR A 7 8.74 2.41 17.22
C TYR A 7 7.97 1.63 16.15
N LYS A 8 6.68 1.91 16.05
CA LYS A 8 5.79 1.34 15.05
C LYS A 8 4.94 2.46 14.46
N ASN A 9 4.93 2.58 13.14
CA ASN A 9 4.09 3.55 12.45
C ASN A 9 2.67 2.98 12.28
N ASP A 10 1.88 3.04 13.35
CA ASP A 10 0.53 2.48 13.38
C ASP A 10 -0.39 3.12 12.33
N GLN A 11 -0.22 4.42 12.03
CA GLN A 11 -1.01 5.11 11.01
C GLN A 11 -0.74 4.55 9.61
N ALA A 12 0.53 4.32 9.24
CA ALA A 12 0.87 3.74 7.94
C ALA A 12 0.36 2.30 7.81
N ILE A 13 0.46 1.52 8.89
CA ILE A 13 -0.05 0.13 8.95
C ILE A 13 -1.57 0.11 8.81
N GLU A 14 -2.29 0.99 9.52
CA GLU A 14 -3.75 1.11 9.44
C GLU A 14 -4.18 1.52 8.03
N GLN A 15 -3.53 2.53 7.44
CA GLN A 15 -3.83 2.98 6.09
C GLN A 15 -3.60 1.87 5.05
N MET A 16 -2.49 1.13 5.18
CA MET A 16 -2.18 -0.02 4.31
C MET A 16 -3.21 -1.14 4.46
N THR A 17 -3.57 -1.50 5.70
CA THR A 17 -4.56 -2.55 5.99
C THR A 17 -5.94 -2.16 5.47
N THR A 18 -6.35 -0.91 5.66
CA THR A 18 -7.62 -0.37 5.14
C THR A 18 -7.67 -0.45 3.62
N ASN A 19 -6.57 -0.11 2.95
CA ASN A 19 -6.44 -0.20 1.50
C ASN A 19 -6.55 -1.64 0.97
N LEU A 20 -5.95 -2.61 1.67
CA LEU A 20 -6.08 -4.03 1.32
C LEU A 20 -7.52 -4.51 1.50
N LYS A 21 -8.15 -4.17 2.64
CA LYS A 21 -9.54 -4.53 2.91
C LYS A 21 -10.50 -3.93 1.87
N TRP A 22 -10.34 -2.65 1.54
CA TRP A 22 -11.13 -2.00 0.50
C TRP A 22 -10.99 -2.70 -0.86
N THR A 23 -9.77 -3.13 -1.20
CA THR A 23 -9.54 -3.91 -2.42
C THR A 23 -10.31 -5.23 -2.39
N ALA A 24 -10.22 -5.97 -1.28
CA ALA A 24 -10.93 -7.23 -1.10
C ALA A 24 -12.46 -7.04 -1.23
N ASP A 25 -13.02 -6.05 -0.54
CA ASP A 25 -14.47 -5.76 -0.56
C ASP A 25 -14.96 -5.43 -1.98
N ASN A 26 -14.21 -4.63 -2.75
CA ASN A 26 -14.57 -4.27 -4.12
C ASN A 26 -14.40 -5.44 -5.11
N ALA A 27 -13.35 -6.25 -4.92
CA ALA A 27 -13.11 -7.43 -5.74
C ALA A 27 -14.14 -8.54 -5.46
N GLN A 28 -14.61 -8.67 -4.22
CA GLN A 28 -15.58 -9.68 -3.80
C GLN A 28 -16.87 -9.62 -4.61
N ILE A 29 -17.31 -8.42 -5.03
CA ILE A 29 -18.50 -8.25 -5.88
C ILE A 29 -18.40 -9.07 -7.18
N PHE A 30 -17.21 -9.15 -7.77
CA PHE A 30 -16.98 -9.90 -9.01
C PHE A 30 -16.88 -11.40 -8.76
N ILE A 31 -16.32 -11.80 -7.61
CA ILE A 31 -16.31 -13.19 -7.16
C ILE A 31 -17.73 -13.70 -6.93
N ASP A 32 -18.58 -12.90 -6.30
CA ASP A 32 -19.96 -13.28 -6.05
C ASP A 32 -20.73 -13.42 -7.36
N LYS A 33 -20.47 -12.56 -8.35
CA LYS A 33 -20.98 -12.72 -9.72
C LYS A 33 -20.46 -13.99 -10.38
N TYR A 34 -19.16 -14.28 -10.27
CA TYR A 34 -18.54 -15.49 -10.81
C TYR A 34 -19.23 -16.75 -10.28
N LYS A 35 -19.45 -16.85 -8.95
CA LYS A 35 -20.08 -18.02 -8.32
C LYS A 35 -21.51 -18.28 -8.79
N ASN A 36 -22.19 -17.26 -9.31
CA ASN A 36 -23.56 -17.36 -9.80
C ASN A 36 -23.65 -17.76 -11.29
N ILE A 37 -22.51 -17.84 -12.00
CA ILE A 37 -22.50 -18.28 -13.40
C ILE A 37 -22.43 -19.82 -13.41
N PRO A 38 -23.38 -20.49 -14.08
CA PRO A 38 -23.40 -21.94 -14.13
C PRO A 38 -22.20 -22.49 -14.89
N LEU A 39 -21.78 -23.71 -14.53
CA LEU A 39 -20.71 -24.47 -15.20
C LEU A 39 -19.29 -23.89 -15.05
N LEU A 40 -19.11 -22.80 -14.28
CA LEU A 40 -17.76 -22.33 -13.96
C LEU A 40 -17.11 -23.21 -12.89
N PRO A 41 -15.83 -23.59 -13.06
CA PRO A 41 -15.10 -24.34 -12.07
C PRO A 41 -14.84 -23.49 -10.80
N GLU A 42 -14.42 -24.15 -9.72
CA GLU A 42 -14.06 -23.45 -8.48
C GLU A 42 -12.83 -22.54 -8.69
N LEU A 43 -12.87 -21.37 -8.05
CA LEU A 43 -11.75 -20.43 -8.03
C LEU A 43 -10.73 -20.84 -6.98
N VAL A 44 -9.45 -20.65 -7.31
CA VAL A 44 -8.33 -20.76 -6.36
C VAL A 44 -7.54 -19.45 -6.32
N THR A 45 -6.70 -19.28 -5.30
CA THR A 45 -5.88 -18.06 -5.12
C THR A 45 -5.07 -17.69 -6.36
N ALA A 46 -4.51 -18.67 -7.07
CA ALA A 46 -3.70 -18.45 -8.27
C ALA A 46 -4.50 -17.80 -9.43
N ASP A 47 -5.82 -17.94 -9.42
CA ASP A 47 -6.69 -17.43 -10.49
C ASP A 47 -6.92 -15.93 -10.41
N LEU A 48 -6.84 -15.36 -9.21
CA LEU A 48 -7.27 -13.98 -8.95
C LEU A 48 -6.58 -12.97 -9.89
N VAL A 49 -5.27 -13.12 -10.10
CA VAL A 49 -4.53 -12.21 -10.98
C VAL A 49 -5.05 -12.31 -12.42
N ASN A 50 -5.16 -13.51 -12.98
CA ASN A 50 -5.60 -13.66 -14.37
C ASN A 50 -7.08 -13.28 -14.56
N LEU A 51 -7.95 -13.59 -13.60
CA LEU A 51 -9.36 -13.18 -13.63
C LEU A 51 -9.50 -11.66 -13.78
N PHE A 52 -8.73 -10.89 -13.02
CA PHE A 52 -8.86 -9.43 -12.99
C PHE A 52 -8.03 -8.70 -14.05
N PHE A 53 -6.89 -9.26 -14.46
CA PHE A 53 -5.99 -8.60 -15.44
C PHE A 53 -6.17 -9.10 -16.87
N ASN A 54 -6.58 -10.35 -17.05
CA ASN A 54 -6.71 -11.00 -18.36
C ASN A 54 -7.99 -11.86 -18.43
N PRO A 55 -9.18 -11.27 -18.21
CA PRO A 55 -10.42 -12.03 -17.99
C PRO A 55 -10.76 -13.00 -19.12
N ARG A 56 -10.65 -12.61 -20.39
CA ARG A 56 -10.92 -13.51 -21.54
C ARG A 56 -10.00 -14.73 -21.54
N THR A 57 -8.70 -14.50 -21.37
CA THR A 57 -7.69 -15.56 -21.31
C THR A 57 -7.97 -16.51 -20.15
N PHE A 58 -8.27 -15.95 -18.97
CA PHE A 58 -8.63 -16.71 -17.79
C PHE A 58 -9.83 -17.64 -18.03
N PHE A 59 -10.93 -17.12 -18.61
CA PHE A 59 -12.12 -17.94 -18.85
C PHE A 59 -11.90 -19.00 -19.91
N VAL A 60 -11.13 -18.71 -20.96
CA VAL A 60 -10.73 -19.72 -21.95
C VAL A 60 -9.94 -20.84 -21.28
N GLU A 61 -8.92 -20.51 -20.47
CA GLU A 61 -8.13 -21.50 -19.75
C GLU A 61 -8.98 -22.33 -18.79
N LYS A 62 -9.93 -21.71 -18.07
CA LYS A 62 -10.79 -22.40 -17.11
C LYS A 62 -11.85 -23.28 -17.73
N LEU A 63 -12.45 -22.85 -18.84
CA LEU A 63 -13.55 -23.58 -19.47
C LEU A 63 -13.07 -24.65 -20.46
N LEU A 64 -11.86 -24.48 -21.01
CA LEU A 64 -11.27 -25.40 -21.98
C LEU A 64 -10.10 -26.18 -21.37
N GLU A 65 -9.89 -26.11 -20.06
CA GLU A 65 -8.84 -26.84 -19.32
C GLU A 65 -7.43 -26.68 -19.92
N GLY A 66 -7.15 -25.51 -20.54
CA GLY A 66 -5.87 -25.23 -21.20
C GLY A 66 -5.70 -25.86 -22.59
N GLU A 67 -6.77 -26.35 -23.21
CA GLU A 67 -6.74 -26.84 -24.59
C GLU A 67 -6.33 -25.73 -25.58
N VAL A 68 -5.41 -26.08 -26.48
CA VAL A 68 -4.94 -25.18 -27.52
C VAL A 68 -5.79 -25.37 -28.77
N PHE A 69 -6.60 -24.36 -29.09
CA PHE A 69 -7.43 -24.38 -30.30
C PHE A 69 -6.60 -24.09 -31.55
N THR A 70 -6.60 -25.03 -32.49
CA THR A 70 -5.90 -24.90 -33.77
C THR A 70 -6.86 -24.97 -34.96
N ILE A 71 -6.68 -24.08 -35.93
CA ILE A 71 -7.29 -24.20 -37.27
C ILE A 71 -6.18 -24.54 -38.26
N GLY A 72 -6.16 -25.79 -38.73
CA GLY A 72 -5.06 -26.30 -39.54
C GLY A 72 -3.75 -26.34 -38.74
N LYS A 73 -2.81 -25.46 -39.07
CA LYS A 73 -1.52 -25.31 -38.36
C LYS A 73 -1.43 -24.04 -37.50
N LEU A 74 -2.49 -23.23 -37.46
CA LEU A 74 -2.51 -21.96 -36.74
C LEU A 74 -3.13 -22.15 -35.36
N SER A 75 -2.38 -21.82 -34.32
CA SER A 75 -2.93 -21.68 -32.96
C SER A 75 -3.70 -20.37 -32.88
N LEU A 76 -4.93 -20.43 -32.38
CA LEU A 76 -5.72 -19.24 -32.07
C LEU A 76 -5.22 -18.63 -30.75
N ASN A 77 -5.33 -17.31 -30.64
CA ASN A 77 -5.12 -16.62 -29.37
C ASN A 77 -6.39 -16.71 -28.51
N SER A 78 -6.24 -16.60 -27.20
CA SER A 78 -7.36 -16.78 -26.26
C SER A 78 -8.50 -15.80 -26.49
N GLU A 79 -8.24 -14.58 -26.97
CA GLU A 79 -9.30 -13.62 -27.30
C GLU A 79 -10.22 -14.13 -28.42
N LYS A 80 -9.66 -14.69 -29.50
CA LYS A 80 -10.48 -15.25 -30.58
C LYS A 80 -11.20 -16.52 -30.16
N VAL A 81 -10.54 -17.35 -29.34
CA VAL A 81 -11.18 -18.55 -28.78
C VAL A 81 -12.36 -18.16 -27.90
N TYR A 82 -12.20 -17.13 -27.06
CA TYR A 82 -13.28 -16.58 -26.25
C TYR A 82 -14.47 -16.15 -27.10
N ASP A 83 -14.25 -15.48 -28.24
CA ASP A 83 -15.33 -15.04 -29.12
C ASP A 83 -16.08 -16.20 -29.80
N MET A 84 -15.39 -17.32 -30.04
CA MET A 84 -15.91 -18.47 -30.80
C MET A 84 -16.54 -19.57 -29.92
N MET A 85 -16.18 -19.64 -28.64
CA MET A 85 -16.72 -20.67 -27.75
C MET A 85 -18.16 -20.38 -27.32
N ASP A 86 -18.92 -21.43 -27.01
CA ASP A 86 -20.20 -21.29 -26.32
C ASP A 86 -19.96 -20.86 -24.88
N ARG A 87 -20.67 -19.80 -24.44
CA ARG A 87 -20.44 -19.16 -23.14
C ARG A 87 -21.69 -19.26 -22.26
N PRO A 88 -21.55 -19.60 -20.97
CA PRO A 88 -22.69 -19.66 -20.06
C PRO A 88 -23.32 -18.28 -19.88
N ALA A 89 -24.62 -18.27 -19.59
CA ALA A 89 -25.37 -17.05 -19.37
C ALA A 89 -24.74 -16.21 -18.23
N GLY A 90 -24.55 -14.92 -18.49
CA GLY A 90 -23.94 -13.98 -17.53
C GLY A 90 -22.43 -13.81 -17.67
N LEU A 91 -21.72 -14.71 -18.38
CA LEU A 91 -20.27 -14.62 -18.53
C LEU A 91 -19.84 -13.36 -19.29
N ASP A 92 -20.48 -13.06 -20.43
CA ASP A 92 -20.13 -11.88 -21.24
C ASP A 92 -20.30 -10.56 -20.47
N LYS A 93 -21.30 -10.50 -19.58
CA LYS A 93 -21.51 -9.34 -18.71
C LYS A 93 -20.38 -9.23 -17.69
N LEU A 94 -20.02 -10.32 -17.02
CA LEU A 94 -18.92 -10.32 -16.05
C LEU A 94 -17.59 -9.93 -16.69
N VAL A 95 -17.26 -10.50 -17.85
CA VAL A 95 -16.04 -10.16 -18.59
C VAL A 95 -16.03 -8.69 -18.98
N SER A 96 -17.14 -8.17 -19.52
CA SER A 96 -17.23 -6.76 -19.88
C SER A 96 -17.05 -5.84 -18.67
N GLU A 97 -17.60 -6.18 -17.51
CA GLU A 97 -17.44 -5.41 -16.28
C GLU A 97 -15.99 -5.46 -15.76
N LEU A 98 -15.34 -6.62 -15.79
CA LEU A 98 -13.92 -6.78 -15.44
C LEU A 98 -13.01 -6.00 -16.41
N GLU A 99 -13.30 -6.04 -17.71
CA GLU A 99 -12.56 -5.28 -18.71
C GLU A 99 -12.74 -3.78 -18.54
N ALA A 100 -13.94 -3.31 -18.18
CA ALA A 100 -14.23 -1.91 -17.90
C ALA A 100 -13.41 -1.36 -16.72
N LEU A 101 -13.09 -2.21 -15.75
CA LEU A 101 -12.17 -1.84 -14.67
C LEU A 101 -10.75 -1.56 -15.17
N SER A 102 -10.33 -2.27 -16.23
CA SER A 102 -8.99 -2.15 -16.81
C SER A 102 -8.87 -1.01 -17.85
N SER A 103 -9.97 -0.67 -18.54
CA SER A 103 -10.01 0.18 -19.73
C SER A 103 -10.49 1.62 -19.49
N ASN A 104 -10.71 2.00 -18.22
CA ASN A 104 -11.05 3.35 -17.77
C ASN A 104 -9.87 4.36 -17.86
N ALA A 105 -9.09 4.31 -18.94
CA ALA A 105 -7.98 5.24 -19.21
C ALA A 105 -8.43 6.68 -19.57
N ASN A 106 -9.73 6.88 -19.86
CA ASN A 106 -10.28 8.17 -20.34
C ASN A 106 -11.20 8.90 -19.34
N SER A 107 -11.35 8.42 -18.10
CA SER A 107 -12.05 9.16 -17.05
C SER A 107 -11.11 9.38 -15.86
N ASN A 108 -11.42 10.32 -14.98
CA ASN A 108 -10.66 10.67 -13.76
C ASN A 108 -10.50 9.52 -12.74
N SER A 109 -10.57 8.25 -13.17
CA SER A 109 -10.64 7.01 -12.38
C SER A 109 -9.39 6.11 -12.49
N LYS A 110 -8.25 6.63 -13.00
CA LYS A 110 -6.92 5.99 -12.92
C LYS A 110 -6.62 5.37 -11.55
N SER A 111 -7.23 5.93 -10.49
CA SER A 111 -7.14 5.44 -9.13
C SER A 111 -7.50 3.96 -8.99
N TRP A 112 -8.51 3.42 -9.68
CA TRP A 112 -8.95 2.07 -9.31
C TRP A 112 -7.94 0.99 -9.68
N ARG A 113 -7.46 1.03 -10.92
CA ARG A 113 -6.50 0.05 -11.45
C ARG A 113 -5.13 0.20 -10.81
N GLU A 114 -4.61 1.41 -10.72
CA GLU A 114 -3.27 1.65 -10.18
C GLU A 114 -3.22 1.40 -8.67
N ILE A 115 -4.27 1.79 -7.94
CA ILE A 115 -4.27 1.72 -6.48
C ILE A 115 -4.74 0.36 -5.98
N TYR A 116 -5.76 -0.27 -6.59
CA TYR A 116 -6.40 -1.44 -6.00
C TYR A 116 -6.21 -2.74 -6.80
N LEU A 117 -6.29 -2.75 -8.14
CA LEU A 117 -5.98 -3.96 -8.92
C LEU A 117 -4.56 -4.47 -8.67
N GLY A 118 -3.59 -3.55 -8.56
CA GLY A 118 -2.20 -3.89 -8.26
C GLY A 118 -2.01 -4.63 -6.94
N ARG A 119 -3.01 -4.62 -6.04
CA ARG A 119 -2.97 -5.29 -4.73
C ARG A 119 -3.58 -6.70 -4.76
N ILE A 120 -4.26 -7.11 -5.83
CA ILE A 120 -4.83 -8.45 -5.96
C ILE A 120 -3.78 -9.55 -5.80
N LYS A 121 -2.53 -9.32 -6.23
CA LYS A 121 -1.41 -10.26 -6.03
C LYS A 121 -1.04 -10.53 -4.57
N TYR A 122 -1.50 -9.69 -3.65
CA TYR A 122 -1.29 -9.79 -2.21
C TYR A 122 -2.54 -10.27 -1.46
N MET A 123 -3.48 -10.86 -2.18
CA MET A 123 -4.68 -11.45 -1.62
C MET A 123 -4.62 -12.97 -1.74
N ASP A 124 -5.36 -13.62 -0.85
CA ASP A 124 -5.67 -15.04 -0.91
C ASP A 124 -7.18 -15.21 -1.11
N PHE A 125 -7.55 -16.34 -1.71
CA PHE A 125 -8.94 -16.76 -1.87
C PHE A 125 -9.20 -17.95 -0.95
N LEU A 126 -9.95 -17.73 0.13
CA LEU A 126 -10.21 -18.71 1.19
C LEU A 126 -11.71 -18.77 1.47
N ASP A 127 -12.28 -19.98 1.46
CA ASP A 127 -13.70 -20.22 1.77
C ASP A 127 -14.67 -19.31 1.01
N GLY A 128 -14.34 -19.04 -0.26
CA GLY A 128 -15.14 -18.17 -1.12
C GLY A 128 -14.91 -16.66 -0.93
N ASN A 129 -13.98 -16.25 -0.07
CA ASN A 129 -13.71 -14.86 0.24
C ASN A 129 -12.31 -14.44 -0.20
N ILE A 130 -12.21 -13.23 -0.74
CA ILE A 130 -10.91 -12.57 -0.93
C ILE A 130 -10.49 -11.98 0.41
N VAL A 131 -9.30 -12.33 0.86
CA VAL A 131 -8.72 -11.80 2.10
C VAL A 131 -7.27 -11.34 1.86
N PRO A 132 -6.79 -10.31 2.59
CA PRO A 132 -5.37 -9.97 2.55
C PRO A 132 -4.50 -11.15 2.95
N ARG A 133 -3.44 -11.42 2.17
CA ARG A 133 -2.47 -12.47 2.49
C ARG A 133 -1.72 -12.08 3.76
N GLN A 134 -1.83 -12.89 4.81
CA GLN A 134 -1.26 -12.56 6.12
C GLN A 134 0.26 -12.38 6.06
N SER A 135 0.99 -13.19 5.28
CA SER A 135 2.45 -13.04 5.15
C SER A 135 2.87 -11.70 4.54
N TYR A 136 2.06 -11.13 3.64
CA TYR A 136 2.30 -9.79 3.11
C TYR A 136 1.96 -8.71 4.15
N VAL A 137 0.88 -8.89 4.90
CA VAL A 137 0.52 -7.98 6.01
C VAL A 137 1.64 -7.93 7.05
N ASP A 138 2.19 -9.08 7.42
CA ASP A 138 3.29 -9.19 8.38
C ASP A 138 4.57 -8.53 7.85
N GLU A 139 4.90 -8.72 6.57
CA GLU A 139 6.03 -8.05 5.90
C GLU A 139 5.88 -6.52 5.95
N GLN A 140 4.69 -6.00 5.70
CA GLN A 140 4.44 -4.57 5.76
C GLN A 140 4.48 -4.03 7.20
N ILE A 141 3.98 -4.79 8.18
CA ILE A 141 4.11 -4.42 9.60
C ILE A 141 5.58 -4.31 9.98
N GLU A 142 6.41 -5.26 9.57
CA GLU A 142 7.85 -5.23 9.79
C GLU A 142 8.50 -4.01 9.11
N LEU A 143 8.13 -3.71 7.87
CA LEU A 143 8.64 -2.55 7.12
C LEU A 143 8.33 -1.21 7.81
N TYR A 144 7.19 -1.12 8.49
CA TYR A 144 6.75 0.07 9.23
C TYR A 144 7.12 0.03 10.73
N SER A 145 7.98 -0.92 11.12
CA SER A 145 8.47 -1.07 12.48
C SER A 145 9.98 -0.81 12.54
N PHE A 146 10.43 -0.19 13.62
CA PHE A 146 11.84 0.11 13.87
C PHE A 146 12.29 -0.66 15.11
N TYR A 147 13.43 -1.34 14.99
CA TYR A 147 13.99 -2.15 16.07
C TYR A 147 15.35 -1.62 16.50
N ILE A 148 15.63 -1.76 17.79
CA ILE A 148 16.95 -1.59 18.39
C ILE A 148 17.63 -2.95 18.35
N GLU A 149 18.80 -3.00 17.72
CA GLU A 149 19.58 -4.22 17.54
C GLU A 149 20.95 -4.13 18.23
N THR A 150 21.35 -2.93 18.67
CA THR A 150 22.67 -2.66 19.27
C THR A 150 22.57 -1.74 20.50
N ASP A 151 23.54 -1.86 21.40
CA ASP A 151 23.65 -1.00 22.59
C ASP A 151 23.82 0.48 22.22
N ASN A 152 24.49 0.77 21.10
CA ASN A 152 24.65 2.13 20.57
C ASN A 152 23.32 2.74 20.12
N GLN A 153 22.47 1.95 19.46
CA GLN A 153 21.13 2.41 19.07
C GLN A 153 20.24 2.64 20.30
N HIS A 154 20.37 1.80 21.34
CA HIS A 154 19.68 2.01 22.60
C HIS A 154 20.11 3.32 23.27
N ALA A 155 21.42 3.56 23.39
CA ALA A 155 21.96 4.79 23.96
C ALA A 155 21.53 6.04 23.16
N ALA A 156 21.54 5.95 21.83
CA ALA A 156 21.07 7.02 20.97
C ALA A 156 19.57 7.32 21.19
N LEU A 157 18.73 6.29 21.31
CA LEU A 157 17.30 6.46 21.60
C LEU A 157 17.07 7.10 22.97
N THR A 158 17.82 6.70 23.99
CA THR A 158 17.76 7.33 25.33
C THR A 158 18.04 8.83 25.24
N LEU A 159 19.12 9.22 24.54
CA LEU A 159 19.47 10.63 24.35
C LEU A 159 18.41 11.39 23.55
N LEU A 160 17.86 10.79 22.49
CA LEU A 160 16.78 11.39 21.71
C LEU A 160 15.52 11.60 22.57
N ASN A 161 15.16 10.64 23.42
CA ASN A 161 14.03 10.77 24.34
C ASN A 161 14.24 11.86 25.40
N GLU A 162 15.49 12.13 25.81
CA GLU A 162 15.82 13.25 26.71
C GLU A 162 15.75 14.61 26.00
N ILE A 163 16.10 14.67 24.72
CA ILE A 163 16.13 15.89 23.91
C ILE A 163 14.73 16.24 23.39
N THR A 164 13.93 15.27 23.00
CA THR A 164 12.58 15.44 22.44
C THR A 164 11.67 16.36 23.26
N PRO A 165 11.50 16.21 24.59
CA PRO A 165 10.66 17.13 25.36
C PRO A 165 11.22 18.56 25.39
N LYS A 166 12.54 18.73 25.33
CA LYS A 166 13.18 20.05 25.27
C LYS A 166 12.95 20.70 23.90
N LEU A 167 13.03 19.94 22.81
CA LEU A 167 12.68 20.41 21.47
C LEU A 167 11.20 20.74 21.35
N ASN A 168 10.31 19.91 21.86
CA ASN A 168 8.87 20.19 21.87
C ASN A 168 8.53 21.43 22.71
N ALA A 169 9.19 21.60 23.86
CA ALA A 169 9.08 22.83 24.65
C ALA A 169 9.55 24.05 23.85
N LEU A 170 10.62 23.91 23.06
CA LEU A 170 11.15 24.97 22.21
C LEU A 170 10.24 25.25 20.99
N PHE A 171 9.66 24.23 20.35
CA PHE A 171 8.68 24.40 19.27
C PHE A 171 7.36 25.00 19.75
N ALA A 172 6.93 24.68 20.99
CA ALA A 172 5.79 25.35 21.61
C ALA A 172 6.04 26.85 21.81
N LEU A 173 7.30 27.29 21.92
CA LEU A 173 7.67 28.71 21.91
C LEU A 173 7.62 29.33 20.49
N LYS A 174 7.65 28.54 19.40
CA LYS A 174 7.62 28.99 17.98
C LYS A 174 6.25 29.36 17.45
N ILE A 175 5.19 29.05 18.19
CA ILE A 175 3.83 29.41 17.78
C ILE A 175 3.60 30.91 18.07
N SER A 176 4.30 31.80 17.35
CA SER A 176 3.87 33.15 16.91
C SER A 176 4.93 33.90 16.06
N ASN A 177 4.95 33.61 14.75
CA ASN A 177 5.41 34.45 13.59
C ASN A 177 6.88 34.94 13.41
N GLU A 178 7.40 34.75 12.17
CA GLU A 178 8.50 35.44 11.42
C GLU A 178 10.00 35.02 11.56
N ASN A 179 10.71 34.97 10.40
CA ASN A 179 12.13 34.59 10.18
C ASN A 179 13.12 35.43 11.03
N THR A 180 14.03 34.81 11.80
CA THR A 180 15.07 35.54 12.58
C THR A 180 16.46 34.85 12.50
N PRO A 181 17.58 35.57 12.22
CA PRO A 181 18.94 35.02 12.12
C PRO A 181 19.55 34.50 13.45
N LEU A 182 20.59 33.64 13.32
CA LEU A 182 21.22 32.87 14.41
C LEU A 182 21.95 33.69 15.49
N GLU A 183 22.06 34.99 15.30
CA GLU A 183 22.81 35.92 16.14
C GLU A 183 21.88 36.73 17.07
N ASP A 184 20.59 36.83 16.72
CA ASP A 184 19.53 37.37 17.60
C ASP A 184 19.13 36.37 18.71
N LEU A 185 19.84 35.26 18.71
CA LEU A 185 19.58 33.96 19.30
C LEU A 185 20.35 33.77 20.60
N PHE A 186 21.34 34.62 20.85
CA PHE A 186 22.18 34.64 22.03
C PHE A 186 22.55 36.09 22.36
N ARG A 187 22.54 36.47 23.64
CA ARG A 187 22.94 37.79 24.13
C ARG A 187 24.31 37.65 24.79
N ALA A 188 25.24 38.48 24.40
CA ALA A 188 26.54 38.57 25.06
C ALA A 188 26.55 39.69 26.11
N SER A 189 27.21 39.46 27.25
CA SER A 189 27.56 40.52 28.20
C SER A 189 29.05 40.40 28.62
N GLY A 190 29.65 41.52 29.03
CA GLY A 190 31.08 41.63 29.36
C GLY A 190 31.96 42.21 28.24
N VAL A 191 33.25 42.42 28.53
CA VAL A 191 34.22 43.07 27.61
C VAL A 191 35.53 42.27 27.60
N GLY A 192 36.16 42.14 26.42
CA GLY A 192 37.44 41.45 26.27
C GLY A 192 37.32 39.94 26.47
N ALA A 193 38.30 39.34 27.15
CA ALA A 193 38.37 37.88 27.36
C ALA A 193 37.28 37.32 28.29
N ASP A 194 36.57 38.18 29.02
CA ASP A 194 35.57 37.78 30.03
C ASP A 194 34.13 37.85 29.49
N ARG A 195 33.94 37.63 28.18
CA ARG A 195 32.60 37.64 27.56
C ARG A 195 31.83 36.36 27.87
N ILE A 196 30.60 36.54 28.35
CA ILE A 196 29.65 35.45 28.61
C ILE A 196 28.52 35.53 27.58
N TYR A 197 28.22 34.40 26.94
CA TYR A 197 27.13 34.26 25.96
C TYR A 197 25.98 33.49 26.59
N GLU A 198 24.81 34.12 26.64
CA GLU A 198 23.58 33.53 27.16
C GLU A 198 22.56 33.32 26.02
N PRO A 199 21.84 32.19 25.96
CA PRO A 199 20.81 31.95 24.94
C PRO A 199 19.65 32.95 25.01
N ILE A 200 19.42 33.66 23.91
CA ILE A 200 18.15 34.32 23.60
C ILE A 200 17.27 33.25 22.95
N LEU A 201 16.62 32.45 23.79
CA LEU A 201 15.70 31.39 23.37
C LEU A 201 14.75 31.81 22.22
N ARG A 202 14.36 33.09 22.16
CA ARG A 202 13.47 33.65 21.14
C ARG A 202 13.94 33.48 19.69
N SER A 203 15.24 33.54 19.40
CA SER A 203 15.65 33.33 18.01
C SER A 203 16.02 31.87 17.74
N VAL A 204 16.21 31.02 18.79
CA VAL A 204 16.47 29.56 18.63
C VAL A 204 15.27 28.97 17.97
N VAL A 205 14.15 29.49 18.41
CA VAL A 205 12.82 29.22 17.95
C VAL A 205 12.61 29.72 16.51
N ASN A 206 13.17 30.83 16.07
CA ASN A 206 12.85 31.45 14.77
C ASN A 206 13.73 31.01 13.57
N ALA A 207 14.79 30.21 13.78
CA ALA A 207 15.68 29.69 12.72
C ALA A 207 15.38 28.23 12.27
N PHE A 208 14.45 27.51 12.92
CA PHE A 208 14.06 26.12 12.61
C PHE A 208 12.57 26.02 12.30
#